data_AF-A0A316AWY8-F1
#
_entry.id   AF-A0A316AWY8-F1
#
_cell.length_a   1.000
_cell.length_b   1.000
_cell.length_c   1.000
_cell.angle_alpha   90.00
_cell.angle_beta   90.00
_cell.angle_gamma   90.00
#
_symmetry.space_group_name_H-M   'P 1'
#
loop_
_entity.id
_entity.type
_entity.pdbx_description
1 polymer ?
#
loop_
_entity_poly.entity_id
_entity_poly.type
_entity_poly.pdbx_seq_one_letter_code
_entity_poly.pdbx_strand_id
1 'polypeptide(L)'
;MGPGSRRSLGSSHGTRLAQRRVPLSRPALPVRRWALTIARAVVEHLVSHPAIVAGRTLGVLLAAWAVILLLCAAAPDVPGQSQVMFAAISVTAVVAAVVAWNLRMSERLLDVALVASTALVFLAVLLAPTSLTAYVLSSGFVMLVVPIGLLVRPAAAAPHLLLVIAARVIGQLLQGMPPVLTVSAVLTILAVALPLFALTWVTRNAIADGLTGLPNRRGIDPAITDAVLLAERTGRPVALAVIDVDGLGAVNTQQGWAAGDRVLRGSVSGLRTHLPETAKLARTGGDSFLVLLPDLEETDAVAVVDAALAALNHPASAGLAVHDVGEGPADLVRRAAAALSHAKLHDRGRCHAAEAGSGPLARDLAVALSDPAAHGLHVELQPVVDVPTGRVAGVEALARWTCPQRGRVSPLDFVGAAEDADLIGALGAFVVRAACREVAPLRARWGSQVFLTVNASGRELVAPGYVEGLLTALDEERFPTTALVLEVTESVLDGGSPAAVEALHALRARGVRVAVDDFGAGYSCLTRLDEVPADFLKLDATLLATAPHSSRRRTLLATAVQLAASLGLTAIAEGAETPEHAALLAELRCPLVQGFGYARPASGATLLEAGPRRSPVAAPA
;
A
#
# COMPACT_ATOMS: atom_id res chain seq x y z
N MET A 1 18.57 18.60 -71.53
CA MET A 1 19.29 18.42 -70.25
C MET A 1 18.43 17.54 -69.35
N GLY A 2 18.99 16.47 -68.79
CA GLY A 2 18.32 15.60 -67.80
C GLY A 2 17.74 14.29 -68.38
N PRO A 3 18.46 13.15 -68.26
CA PRO A 3 18.05 11.81 -68.72
C PRO A 3 17.18 11.09 -67.66
N GLY A 4 16.23 10.23 -68.03
CA GLY A 4 16.40 8.76 -68.09
C GLY A 4 15.99 8.11 -66.74
N SER A 5 15.33 6.96 -66.63
CA SER A 5 14.84 5.94 -67.55
C SER A 5 14.00 4.96 -66.72
N ARG A 6 12.97 4.39 -67.36
CA ARG A 6 12.07 3.34 -66.86
C ARG A 6 12.73 1.94 -66.89
N ARG A 7 12.22 1.05 -66.01
CA ARG A 7 12.04 -0.44 -66.16
C ARG A 7 13.34 -1.26 -66.30
N SER A 8 13.46 -2.53 -65.91
CA SER A 8 12.65 -3.57 -65.26
C SER A 8 13.51 -4.87 -65.24
N LEU A 9 13.07 -5.89 -64.47
CA LEU A 9 13.46 -7.32 -64.55
C LEU A 9 14.81 -7.65 -63.88
N GLY A 10 14.99 -8.72 -63.11
CA GLY A 10 14.15 -9.86 -62.73
C GLY A 10 15.01 -10.85 -61.93
N SER A 11 14.35 -11.73 -61.13
CA SER A 11 14.71 -13.11 -60.71
C SER A 11 16.18 -13.57 -60.77
N SER A 12 16.76 -14.42 -59.90
CA SER A 12 16.36 -15.25 -58.76
C SER A 12 17.62 -16.06 -58.35
N HIS A 13 17.56 -16.80 -57.23
CA HIS A 13 18.55 -17.74 -56.67
C HIS A 13 19.72 -17.07 -55.91
N GLY A 14 19.94 -17.28 -54.61
CA GLY A 14 19.41 -18.27 -53.68
C GLY A 14 20.56 -18.76 -52.81
N THR A 15 20.69 -18.26 -51.58
CA THR A 15 21.37 -18.97 -50.48
C THR A 15 20.94 -18.36 -49.15
N ARG A 16 20.34 -19.21 -48.31
CA ARG A 16 19.87 -18.92 -46.96
C ARG A 16 21.07 -18.73 -46.03
N LEU A 17 21.11 -17.62 -45.30
CA LEU A 17 21.79 -17.54 -44.00
C LEU A 17 20.78 -16.95 -43.00
N ALA A 18 20.32 -17.81 -42.11
CA ALA A 18 19.41 -17.48 -41.03
C ALA A 18 20.09 -16.55 -40.02
N GLN A 19 19.74 -15.26 -40.04
CA GLN A 19 20.05 -14.36 -38.93
C GLN A 19 19.02 -14.57 -37.81
N ARG A 20 19.35 -15.46 -36.86
CA ARG A 20 18.75 -15.44 -35.52
C ARG A 20 19.15 -14.12 -34.86
N ARG A 21 18.22 -13.18 -34.73
CA ARG A 21 18.36 -12.05 -33.79
C ARG A 21 18.18 -12.60 -32.38
N VAL A 22 19.28 -12.69 -31.63
CA VAL A 22 19.26 -12.88 -30.18
C VAL A 22 18.92 -11.53 -29.55
N PRO A 23 17.91 -11.41 -28.66
CA PRO A 23 17.70 -10.19 -27.93
C PRO A 23 18.83 -10.02 -26.91
N LEU A 24 19.50 -8.87 -26.95
CA LEU A 24 20.50 -8.45 -25.95
C LEU A 24 19.78 -8.17 -24.62
N SER A 25 19.54 -9.21 -23.83
CA SER A 25 19.25 -9.05 -22.41
C SER A 25 20.51 -8.52 -21.73
N ARG A 26 20.50 -7.23 -21.35
CA ARG A 26 21.54 -6.67 -20.47
C ARG A 26 21.49 -7.43 -19.14
N PRO A 27 22.57 -8.10 -18.68
CA PRO A 27 22.57 -8.66 -17.36
C PRO A 27 22.54 -7.49 -16.36
N ALA A 28 21.46 -7.39 -15.59
CA ALA A 28 21.42 -6.49 -14.45
C ALA A 28 22.53 -6.93 -13.49
N LEU A 29 23.59 -6.10 -13.37
CA LEU A 29 24.76 -6.38 -12.56
C LEU A 29 24.34 -6.80 -11.14
N PRO A 30 24.73 -8.00 -10.66
CA PRO A 30 24.35 -8.50 -9.34
C PRO A 30 24.77 -7.55 -8.20
N VAL A 31 25.79 -6.73 -8.44
CA VAL A 31 26.27 -5.67 -7.54
C VAL A 31 25.18 -4.66 -7.17
N ARG A 32 24.30 -4.28 -8.10
CA ARG A 32 23.26 -3.27 -7.82
C ARG A 32 22.16 -3.83 -6.92
N ARG A 33 21.76 -5.09 -7.14
CA ARG A 33 20.83 -5.79 -6.25
C ARG A 33 21.48 -6.00 -4.89
N TRP A 34 22.72 -6.48 -4.85
CA TRP A 34 23.45 -6.74 -3.60
C TRP A 34 23.68 -5.47 -2.77
N ALA A 35 24.06 -4.35 -3.39
CA ALA A 35 24.21 -3.06 -2.74
C ALA A 35 22.87 -2.51 -2.21
N LEU A 36 21.78 -2.70 -2.94
CA LEU A 36 20.44 -2.31 -2.47
C LEU A 36 19.97 -3.20 -1.32
N THR A 37 20.27 -4.51 -1.33
CA THR A 37 19.95 -5.42 -0.23
C THR A 37 20.72 -5.05 1.03
N ILE A 38 22.02 -4.74 0.92
CA ILE A 38 22.83 -4.30 2.07
C ILE A 38 22.38 -2.94 2.56
N ALA A 39 22.17 -1.97 1.67
CA ALA A 39 21.66 -0.65 2.05
C ALA A 39 20.31 -0.76 2.78
N ARG A 40 19.43 -1.64 2.28
CA ARG A 40 18.13 -1.91 2.91
C ARG A 40 18.28 -2.58 4.27
N ALA A 41 19.10 -3.62 4.39
CA ALA A 41 19.36 -4.30 5.66
C ALA A 41 20.02 -3.38 6.69
N VAL A 42 20.95 -2.52 6.27
CA VAL A 42 21.60 -1.52 7.12
C VAL A 42 20.58 -0.47 7.58
N VAL A 43 19.72 0.01 6.69
CA VAL A 43 18.66 0.98 7.02
C VAL A 43 17.60 0.37 7.93
N GLU A 44 17.12 -0.84 7.67
CA GLU A 44 16.16 -1.57 8.51
C GLU A 44 16.76 -1.85 9.91
N HIS A 45 18.05 -2.18 10.00
CA HIS A 45 18.72 -2.37 11.28
C HIS A 45 18.96 -1.05 12.04
N LEU A 46 19.32 0.04 11.34
CA LEU A 46 19.45 1.39 11.91
C LEU A 46 18.13 1.91 12.49
N VAL A 47 17.01 1.60 11.84
CA VAL A 47 15.67 2.08 12.22
C VAL A 47 15.11 1.30 13.42
N SER A 48 15.41 0.01 13.55
CA SER A 48 14.85 -0.84 14.61
C SER A 48 15.55 -0.67 15.97
N HIS A 49 16.86 -0.38 16.01
CA HIS A 49 17.64 -0.32 17.27
C HIS A 49 18.67 0.82 17.30
N PRO A 50 18.25 2.09 17.21
CA PRO A 50 19.15 3.23 16.98
C PRO A 50 20.26 3.36 18.04
N ALA A 51 19.95 3.07 19.31
CA ALA A 51 20.91 3.18 20.42
C ALA A 51 22.02 2.12 20.38
N ILE A 52 21.71 0.90 19.93
CA ILE A 52 22.69 -0.20 19.83
C ILE A 52 23.53 -0.04 18.57
N VAL A 53 22.88 0.33 17.46
CA VAL A 53 23.57 0.54 16.18
C VAL A 53 24.51 1.74 16.27
N ALA A 54 24.13 2.79 17.01
CA ALA A 54 24.99 3.95 17.23
C ALA A 54 26.31 3.57 17.92
N GLY A 55 26.24 2.84 19.03
CA GLY A 55 27.43 2.39 19.77
C GLY A 55 28.33 1.49 18.94
N ARG A 56 27.75 0.52 18.22
CA ARG A 56 28.51 -0.39 17.35
C ARG A 56 29.18 0.34 16.19
N THR A 57 28.47 1.23 15.52
CA THR A 57 29.02 2.00 14.38
C THR A 57 30.19 2.88 14.83
N LEU A 58 30.03 3.60 15.95
CA LEU A 58 31.12 4.39 16.52
C LEU A 58 32.31 3.50 16.92
N GLY A 59 32.05 2.35 17.53
CA GLY A 59 33.09 1.38 17.92
C GLY A 59 33.92 0.87 16.74
N VAL A 60 33.28 0.47 15.63
CA VAL A 60 33.98 0.00 14.42
C VAL A 60 34.90 1.09 13.85
N LEU A 61 34.42 2.34 13.80
CA LEU A 61 35.19 3.45 13.22
C LEU A 61 36.39 3.82 14.09
N LEU A 62 36.23 3.80 15.41
CA LEU A 62 37.33 4.01 16.35
C LEU A 62 38.37 2.88 16.28
N ALA A 63 37.93 1.62 16.14
CA ALA A 63 38.83 0.48 15.95
C ALA A 63 39.59 0.57 14.61
N ALA A 64 38.92 0.95 13.53
CA ALA A 64 39.56 1.16 12.23
C ALA A 64 40.63 2.26 12.30
N TRP A 65 40.34 3.37 13.00
CA TRP A 65 41.33 4.42 13.24
C TRP A 65 42.52 3.93 14.06
N ALA A 66 42.27 3.15 15.11
CA ALA A 66 43.32 2.57 15.94
C ALA A 66 44.29 1.69 15.12
N VAL A 67 43.77 0.92 14.16
CA VAL A 67 44.59 0.11 13.24
C VAL A 67 45.47 0.99 12.36
N ILE A 68 44.93 2.09 11.81
CA ILE A 68 45.71 3.05 11.02
C ILE A 68 46.88 3.60 11.85
N LEU A 69 46.61 4.01 13.10
CA LEU A 69 47.65 4.53 13.99
C LEU A 69 48.68 3.47 14.37
N LEU A 70 48.25 2.22 14.59
CA LEU A 70 49.16 1.12 14.92
C LEU A 70 50.11 0.81 13.75
N LEU A 71 49.61 0.84 12.51
CA LEU A 71 50.44 0.70 11.32
C LEU A 71 51.46 1.84 11.21
N CYS A 72 51.05 3.08 11.52
CA CYS A 72 51.98 4.21 11.58
C CYS A 72 53.01 4.07 12.71
N ALA A 73 52.64 3.51 13.85
CA ALA A 73 53.56 3.25 14.96
C ALA A 73 54.61 2.18 14.62
N ALA A 74 54.25 1.20 13.79
CA ALA A 74 55.14 0.12 13.35
C ALA A 74 56.05 0.51 12.17
N ALA A 75 55.85 1.69 11.57
CA ALA A 75 56.63 2.14 10.42
C ALA A 75 58.05 2.59 10.84
N PRO A 76 59.12 2.02 10.25
CA PRO A 76 60.50 2.26 10.69
C PRO A 76 61.00 3.68 10.39
N ASP A 77 60.42 4.36 9.39
CA ASP A 77 60.81 5.71 8.97
C ASP A 77 60.18 6.83 9.84
N VAL A 78 59.36 6.46 10.83
CA VAL A 78 58.67 7.41 11.71
C VAL A 78 59.53 7.70 12.95
N PRO A 79 59.69 8.97 13.37
CA PRO A 79 60.44 9.31 14.58
C PRO A 79 59.92 8.58 15.82
N GLY A 80 60.82 8.15 16.71
CA GLY A 80 60.45 7.35 17.89
C GLY A 80 59.41 8.00 18.80
N GLN A 81 59.45 9.33 18.98
CA GLN A 81 58.42 10.07 19.74
C GLN A 81 57.03 9.98 19.09
N SER A 82 56.96 10.03 17.75
CA SER A 82 55.72 9.86 17.00
C SER A 82 55.20 8.43 17.07
N GLN A 83 56.10 7.42 17.01
CA GLN A 83 55.72 6.00 17.16
C GLN A 83 55.06 5.74 18.53
N VAL A 84 55.65 6.24 19.61
CA VAL A 84 55.10 6.11 20.98
C VAL A 84 53.72 6.77 21.07
N MET A 85 53.57 7.98 20.51
CA MET A 85 52.29 8.69 20.56
C MET A 85 51.21 7.98 19.74
N PHE A 86 51.53 7.48 18.54
CA PHE A 86 50.60 6.69 17.73
C PHE A 86 50.15 5.42 18.44
N ALA A 87 51.07 4.70 19.10
CA ALA A 87 50.74 3.52 19.89
C ALA A 87 49.82 3.86 21.07
N ALA A 88 50.10 4.95 21.81
CA ALA A 88 49.28 5.37 22.95
C ALA A 88 47.84 5.76 22.53
N ILE A 89 47.70 6.53 21.45
CA ILE A 89 46.39 6.94 20.93
C ILE A 89 45.65 5.74 20.32
N SER A 90 46.36 4.81 19.67
CA SER A 90 45.78 3.55 19.17
C SER A 90 45.15 2.74 20.31
N VAL A 91 45.87 2.54 21.43
CA VAL A 91 45.33 1.84 22.61
C VAL A 91 44.10 2.56 23.16
N THR A 92 44.16 3.89 23.25
CA THR A 92 43.03 4.70 23.73
C THR A 92 41.80 4.56 22.84
N ALA A 93 42.01 4.56 21.52
CA ALA A 93 40.96 4.39 20.52
C ALA A 93 40.35 2.96 20.57
N VAL A 94 41.15 1.92 20.83
CA VAL A 94 40.64 0.55 21.04
C VAL A 94 39.78 0.47 22.30
N VAL A 95 40.23 1.06 23.41
CA VAL A 95 39.43 1.09 24.65
C VAL A 95 38.11 1.84 24.42
N ALA A 96 38.15 3.00 23.78
CA ALA A 96 36.95 3.76 23.42
C ALA A 96 36.04 2.97 22.48
N ALA A 97 36.60 2.21 21.54
CA ALA A 97 35.85 1.34 20.64
C ALA A 97 35.10 0.23 21.39
N VAL A 98 35.77 -0.45 22.32
CA VAL A 98 35.15 -1.51 23.15
C VAL A 98 34.07 -0.94 24.05
N VAL A 99 34.30 0.23 24.65
CA VAL A 99 33.29 0.92 25.46
C VAL A 99 32.07 1.29 24.61
N ALA A 100 32.28 1.93 23.46
CA ALA A 100 31.20 2.31 22.55
C ALA A 100 30.41 1.09 22.04
N TRP A 101 31.08 -0.02 21.76
CA TRP A 101 30.45 -1.27 21.31
C TRP A 101 29.47 -1.87 22.31
N ASN A 102 29.76 -1.74 23.61
CA ASN A 102 28.98 -2.35 24.68
C ASN A 102 27.94 -1.40 25.29
N LEU A 103 28.00 -0.10 24.99
CA LEU A 103 27.04 0.89 25.49
C LEU A 103 25.80 0.99 24.59
N ARG A 104 24.62 1.07 25.22
CA ARG A 104 23.40 1.54 24.56
C ARG A 104 23.43 3.07 24.56
N MET A 105 23.72 3.67 23.42
CA MET A 105 23.87 5.12 23.33
C MET A 105 22.52 5.81 23.18
N SER A 106 22.09 6.54 24.22
CA SER A 106 21.03 7.54 24.06
C SER A 106 21.53 8.69 23.19
N GLU A 107 20.61 9.46 22.58
CA GLU A 107 20.99 10.59 21.73
C GLU A 107 21.87 11.61 22.46
N ARG A 108 21.56 11.92 23.72
CA ARG A 108 22.36 12.83 24.54
C ARG A 108 23.76 12.27 24.80
N LEU A 109 23.87 10.97 25.07
CA LEU A 109 25.16 10.33 25.28
C LEU A 109 26.01 10.35 24.00
N LEU A 110 25.38 10.16 22.84
CA LEU A 110 26.02 10.25 21.54
C LEU A 110 26.54 11.66 21.27
N ASP A 111 25.75 12.70 21.53
CA ASP A 111 26.18 14.09 21.38
C ASP A 111 27.41 14.40 22.25
N VAL A 112 27.36 14.01 23.53
CA VAL A 112 28.49 14.19 24.45
C VAL A 112 29.73 13.42 23.98
N ALA A 113 29.55 12.17 23.54
CA ALA A 113 30.64 11.34 23.04
C ALA A 113 31.31 11.93 21.79
N LEU A 114 30.54 12.51 20.87
CA LEU A 114 31.06 13.15 19.65
C LEU A 114 31.86 14.42 19.96
N VAL A 115 31.37 15.27 20.88
CA VAL A 115 32.09 16.46 21.33
C VAL A 115 33.38 16.06 22.05
N ALA A 116 33.32 15.09 22.97
CA ALA A 116 34.50 14.60 23.70
C ALA A 116 35.54 14.00 22.75
N SER A 117 35.11 13.20 21.76
CA SER A 117 36.00 12.62 20.76
C SER A 117 36.65 13.70 19.88
N THR A 118 35.88 14.72 19.50
CA THR A 118 36.38 15.88 18.74
C THR A 118 37.47 16.62 19.52
N ALA A 119 37.24 16.88 20.81
CA ALA A 119 38.21 17.53 21.69
C ALA A 119 39.48 16.67 21.89
N LEU A 120 39.33 15.35 22.04
CA LEU A 120 40.45 14.43 22.23
C LEU A 120 41.34 14.33 20.99
N VAL A 121 40.73 14.20 19.80
CA VAL A 121 41.47 14.22 18.52
C VAL A 121 42.16 15.58 18.33
N PHE A 122 41.49 16.69 18.66
CA PHE A 122 42.08 18.01 18.59
C PHE A 122 43.30 18.16 19.51
N LEU A 123 43.19 17.73 20.78
CA LEU A 123 44.29 17.75 21.73
C LEU A 123 45.47 16.91 21.24
N ALA A 124 45.20 15.72 20.70
CA ALA A 124 46.24 14.86 20.13
C ALA A 124 46.97 15.54 18.95
N VAL A 125 46.24 16.26 18.09
CA VAL A 125 46.82 17.06 17.00
C VAL A 125 47.69 18.21 17.54
N LEU A 126 47.26 18.89 18.61
CA LEU A 126 48.05 19.97 19.23
C LEU A 126 49.33 19.48 19.90
N LEU A 127 49.32 18.27 20.46
CA LEU A 127 50.47 17.67 21.13
C LEU A 127 51.42 16.93 20.16
N ALA A 128 51.14 16.97 18.86
CA ALA A 128 51.92 16.25 17.88
C ALA A 128 53.36 16.81 17.79
N PRO A 129 54.40 15.95 17.81
CA PRO A 129 55.81 16.36 17.78
C PRO A 129 56.26 16.86 16.41
N THR A 130 55.53 16.48 15.34
CA THR A 130 55.81 16.94 13.99
C THR A 130 54.51 17.24 13.25
N SER A 131 54.60 18.09 12.23
CA SER A 131 53.50 18.36 11.32
C SER A 131 52.96 17.04 10.73
N LEU A 132 53.81 16.18 10.15
CA LEU A 132 53.37 14.89 9.61
C LEU A 132 52.56 14.06 10.61
N THR A 133 52.98 14.05 11.89
CA THR A 133 52.25 13.37 12.96
C THR A 133 50.89 14.01 13.21
N ALA A 134 50.83 15.34 13.25
CA ALA A 134 49.59 16.10 13.37
C ALA A 134 48.61 15.80 12.21
N TYR A 135 49.13 15.66 10.99
CA TYR A 135 48.32 15.32 9.81
C TYR A 135 47.69 13.93 9.95
N VAL A 136 48.48 12.92 10.30
CA VAL A 136 48.01 11.54 10.50
C VAL A 136 46.97 11.49 11.61
N LEU A 137 47.20 12.15 12.75
CA LEU A 137 46.22 12.21 13.83
C LEU A 137 44.93 12.93 13.43
N SER A 138 45.03 13.97 12.60
CA SER A 138 43.85 14.68 12.09
C SER A 138 42.93 13.81 11.23
N SER A 139 43.38 12.64 10.76
CA SER A 139 42.51 11.67 10.06
C SER A 139 41.36 11.16 10.95
N GLY A 140 41.52 11.19 12.28
CA GLY A 140 40.47 10.81 13.23
C GLY A 140 39.20 11.64 13.10
N PHE A 141 39.31 12.90 12.67
CA PHE A 141 38.15 13.75 12.40
C PHE A 141 37.26 13.19 11.28
N VAL A 142 37.81 12.49 10.28
CA VAL A 142 37.03 11.85 9.22
C VAL A 142 36.16 10.73 9.78
N MET A 143 36.65 10.01 10.78
CA MET A 143 35.93 8.91 11.44
C MET A 143 34.71 9.42 12.21
N LEU A 144 34.72 10.67 12.65
CA LEU A 144 33.60 11.31 13.33
C LEU A 144 32.51 11.80 12.36
N VAL A 145 32.82 12.00 11.07
CA VAL A 145 31.84 12.46 10.06
C VAL A 145 30.74 11.41 9.83
N VAL A 146 31.11 10.14 9.82
CA VAL A 146 30.18 9.03 9.57
C VAL A 146 29.07 8.94 10.63
N PRO A 147 29.37 8.88 11.95
CA PRO A 147 28.33 8.85 12.98
C PRO A 147 27.53 10.17 13.01
N ILE A 148 28.15 11.33 12.71
CA ILE A 148 27.43 12.60 12.56
C ILE A 148 26.38 12.52 11.45
N GLY A 149 26.73 11.98 10.28
CA GLY A 149 25.82 11.90 9.13
C GLY A 149 24.75 10.81 9.24
N LEU A 150 25.06 9.70 9.91
CA LEU A 150 24.17 8.53 10.01
C LEU A 150 23.27 8.54 11.25
N LEU A 151 23.80 8.97 12.40
CA LEU A 151 23.18 8.71 13.71
C LEU A 151 22.62 9.98 14.35
N VAL A 152 23.18 11.15 14.03
CA VAL A 152 22.73 12.42 14.62
C VAL A 152 21.48 12.94 13.88
N ARG A 153 20.61 13.61 14.63
CA ARG A 153 19.45 14.31 14.09
C ARG A 153 19.90 15.40 13.10
N PRO A 154 19.23 15.61 11.97
CA PRO A 154 19.65 16.59 10.96
C PRO A 154 19.91 17.99 11.53
N ALA A 155 19.04 18.44 12.44
CA ALA A 155 19.17 19.76 13.08
C ALA A 155 20.41 19.89 13.98
N ALA A 156 20.87 18.79 14.59
CA ALA A 156 22.05 18.75 15.46
C ALA A 156 23.33 18.37 14.71
N ALA A 157 23.24 17.83 13.49
CA ALA A 157 24.40 17.35 12.74
C ALA A 157 25.29 18.50 12.22
N ALA A 158 24.69 19.63 11.85
CA ALA A 158 25.41 20.81 11.37
C ALA A 158 26.42 21.40 12.39
N PRO A 159 26.06 21.65 13.67
CA PRO A 159 27.02 22.16 14.64
C PRO A 159 28.16 21.17 14.93
N HIS A 160 27.90 19.87 14.98
CA HIS A 160 28.97 18.87 15.12
C HIS A 160 29.92 18.86 13.93
N LEU A 161 29.39 18.94 12.70
CA LEU A 161 30.22 18.99 11.50
C LEU A 161 31.07 20.27 11.46
N LEU A 162 30.49 21.41 11.83
CA LEU A 162 31.22 22.68 11.94
C LEU A 162 32.34 22.59 12.99
N LEU A 163 32.06 22.01 14.15
CA LEU A 163 33.03 21.82 15.22
C LEU A 163 34.20 20.94 14.76
N VAL A 164 33.92 19.82 14.09
CA VAL A 164 34.94 18.91 13.54
C VAL A 164 35.81 19.61 12.49
N ILE A 165 35.20 20.36 11.57
CA ILE A 165 35.93 21.12 10.54
C ILE A 165 36.80 22.20 11.19
N ALA A 166 36.24 22.99 12.12
CA ALA A 166 36.95 24.06 12.80
C ALA A 166 38.14 23.52 13.62
N ALA A 167 37.91 22.47 14.42
CA ALA A 167 38.96 21.84 15.21
C ALA A 167 40.09 21.31 14.31
N ARG A 168 39.75 20.66 13.19
CA ARG A 168 40.76 20.16 12.25
C ARG A 168 41.59 21.28 11.63
N VAL A 169 40.93 22.32 11.12
CA VAL A 169 41.60 23.46 10.47
C VAL A 169 42.49 24.19 11.46
N ILE A 170 41.96 24.54 12.64
CA ILE A 170 42.71 25.25 13.68
C ILE A 170 43.92 24.41 14.13
N GLY A 171 43.73 23.12 14.38
CA GLY A 171 44.81 22.23 14.85
C GLY A 171 45.94 22.11 13.83
N GLN A 172 45.60 22.00 12.53
CA GLN A 172 46.59 21.95 11.46
C GLN A 172 47.32 23.27 11.26
N LEU A 173 46.62 24.41 11.32
CA LEU A 173 47.23 25.74 11.20
C LEU A 173 48.20 26.02 12.35
N LEU A 174 47.82 25.67 13.59
CA LEU A 174 48.69 25.82 14.77
C LEU A 174 49.94 24.93 14.70
N GLN A 175 49.85 23.79 14.00
CA GLN A 175 50.97 22.87 13.72
C GLN A 175 51.79 23.28 12.48
N GLY A 176 51.57 24.49 11.95
CA GLY A 176 52.35 25.03 10.83
C GLY A 176 52.12 24.32 9.50
N MET A 177 50.95 23.70 9.31
CA MET A 177 50.65 22.98 8.07
C MET A 177 50.56 23.92 6.86
N PRO A 178 51.11 23.51 5.70
CA PRO A 178 50.86 24.19 4.44
C PRO A 178 49.36 24.31 4.16
N PRO A 179 48.86 25.48 3.70
CA PRO A 179 47.45 25.68 3.41
C PRO A 179 46.85 24.64 2.47
N VAL A 180 47.63 24.12 1.50
CA VAL A 180 47.18 23.08 0.57
C VAL A 180 46.80 21.76 1.27
N LEU A 181 47.55 21.36 2.30
CA LEU A 181 47.25 20.14 3.07
C LEU A 181 46.03 20.35 3.98
N THR A 182 45.88 21.55 4.54
CA THR A 182 44.71 21.94 5.33
C THR A 182 43.44 21.96 4.46
N VAL A 183 43.51 22.50 3.24
CA VAL A 183 42.40 22.48 2.28
C VAL A 183 42.07 21.06 1.86
N SER A 184 43.06 20.23 1.53
CA SER A 184 42.85 18.81 1.18
C SER A 184 42.17 18.04 2.31
N ALA A 185 42.52 18.32 3.56
CA ALA A 185 41.92 17.71 4.73
C ALA A 185 40.43 18.08 4.90
N VAL A 186 40.06 19.34 4.64
CA VAL A 186 38.65 19.78 4.60
C VAL A 186 37.90 19.13 3.45
N LEU A 187 38.48 19.08 2.25
CA LEU A 187 37.88 18.41 1.10
C LEU A 187 37.61 16.94 1.37
N THR A 188 38.46 16.26 2.13
CA THR A 188 38.25 14.86 2.53
C THR A 188 37.05 14.71 3.46
N ILE A 189 36.85 15.64 4.41
CA ILE A 189 35.64 15.65 5.26
C ILE A 189 34.40 15.84 4.40
N LEU A 190 34.42 16.80 3.47
CA LEU A 190 33.28 17.09 2.59
C LEU A 190 32.97 15.91 1.66
N ALA A 191 34.00 15.24 1.12
CA ALA A 191 33.85 14.08 0.24
C ALA A 191 33.19 12.88 0.94
N VAL A 192 33.34 12.74 2.25
CA VAL A 192 32.65 11.73 3.06
C VAL A 192 31.28 12.22 3.52
N ALA A 193 31.18 13.47 3.97
CA ALA A 193 29.94 14.05 4.49
C ALA A 193 28.87 14.14 3.40
N LEU A 194 29.16 14.78 2.26
CA LEU A 194 28.16 15.10 1.25
C LEU A 194 27.40 13.85 0.75
N PRO A 195 28.05 12.74 0.35
CA PRO A 195 27.33 11.54 -0.08
C PRO A 195 26.53 10.89 1.05
N LEU A 196 27.05 10.87 2.28
CA LEU A 196 26.36 10.30 3.44
C LEU A 196 25.09 11.10 3.76
N PHE A 197 25.20 12.43 3.85
CA PHE A 197 24.06 13.31 4.09
C PHE A 197 23.04 13.26 2.94
N ALA A 198 23.50 13.18 1.68
CA ALA A 198 22.61 13.01 0.55
C ALA A 198 21.85 11.67 0.62
N LEU A 199 22.54 10.57 0.93
CA LEU A 199 21.92 9.25 1.05
C LEU A 199 20.92 9.21 2.21
N THR A 200 21.29 9.73 3.39
CA THR A 200 20.37 9.77 4.54
C THR A 200 19.21 10.71 4.32
N TRP A 201 19.39 11.81 3.59
CA TRP A 201 18.29 12.69 3.18
C TRP A 201 17.33 11.98 2.24
N VAL A 202 17.84 11.29 1.20
CA VAL A 202 17.01 10.53 0.25
C VAL A 202 16.23 9.43 0.99
N THR A 203 16.88 8.66 1.86
CA THR A 203 16.19 7.58 2.59
C THR A 203 15.17 8.12 3.58
N ARG A 204 15.49 9.17 4.35
CA ARG A 204 14.56 9.82 5.29
C ARG A 204 13.33 10.39 4.58
N ASN A 205 13.51 11.04 3.43
CA ASN A 205 12.37 11.53 2.64
C ASN A 205 11.58 10.40 1.96
N ALA A 206 12.22 9.27 1.66
CA ALA A 206 11.52 8.11 1.10
C ALA A 206 10.60 7.41 2.11
N ILE A 207 10.84 7.57 3.42
CA ILE A 207 10.06 6.96 4.51
C ILE A 207 9.20 7.95 5.31
N ALA A 208 9.24 9.23 4.96
CA ALA A 208 8.43 10.28 5.58
C ALA A 208 7.41 10.87 4.60
N ASP A 209 6.31 11.37 5.12
CA ASP A 209 5.33 12.16 4.39
C ASP A 209 5.80 13.62 4.31
N GLY A 210 5.89 14.16 3.09
CA GLY A 210 6.45 15.49 2.84
C GLY A 210 5.62 16.65 3.39
N LEU A 211 4.33 16.44 3.69
CA LEU A 211 3.46 17.49 4.22
C LEU A 211 3.48 17.56 5.75
N THR A 212 3.44 16.40 6.40
CA THR A 212 3.26 16.28 7.86
C THR A 212 4.55 15.94 8.60
N GLY A 213 5.57 15.43 7.91
CA GLY A 213 6.80 14.93 8.52
C GLY A 213 6.62 13.66 9.34
N LEU A 214 5.44 13.04 9.32
CA LEU A 214 5.21 11.72 9.90
C LEU A 214 5.85 10.63 9.02
N PRO A 215 6.13 9.44 9.56
CA PRO A 215 6.39 8.27 8.73
C PRO A 215 5.29 8.11 7.67
N ASN A 216 5.68 7.79 6.44
CA ASN A 216 4.75 7.33 5.42
C ASN A 216 4.53 5.82 5.55
N ARG A 217 3.75 5.21 4.65
CA ARG A 217 3.49 3.76 4.67
C ARG A 217 4.78 2.92 4.76
N ARG A 218 5.79 3.24 3.94
CA ARG A 218 7.09 2.54 3.97
C ARG A 218 7.84 2.71 5.30
N GLY A 219 7.60 3.83 5.99
CA GLY A 219 8.22 4.11 7.29
C GLY A 219 7.57 3.38 8.46
N ILE A 220 6.28 3.06 8.40
CA ILE A 220 5.56 2.39 9.49
C ILE A 220 5.45 0.87 9.32
N ASP A 221 5.44 0.34 8.09
CA ASP A 221 5.30 -1.11 7.85
C ASP A 221 6.32 -1.98 8.63
N PRO A 222 7.63 -1.62 8.71
CA PRO A 222 8.57 -2.39 9.53
C PRO A 222 8.21 -2.37 11.01
N ALA A 223 7.71 -1.24 11.53
CA ALA A 223 7.33 -1.12 12.93
C ALA A 223 6.09 -1.95 13.28
N ILE A 224 5.13 -2.09 12.36
CA ILE A 224 3.98 -2.98 12.53
C ILE A 224 4.45 -4.44 12.54
N THR A 225 5.32 -4.80 11.59
CA THR A 225 5.90 -6.15 11.50
C THR A 225 6.63 -6.54 12.78
N ASP A 226 7.50 -5.66 13.29
CA ASP A 226 8.24 -5.90 14.53
C ASP A 226 7.31 -6.05 15.75
N ALA A 227 6.24 -5.26 15.82
CA ALA A 227 5.31 -5.30 16.93
C ALA A 227 4.45 -6.58 16.92
N VAL A 228 3.99 -7.01 15.75
CA VAL A 228 3.29 -8.30 15.56
C VAL A 228 4.19 -9.47 15.94
N LEU A 229 5.44 -9.51 15.46
CA LEU A 229 6.41 -10.54 15.83
C LEU A 229 6.76 -10.53 17.32
N LEU A 230 6.69 -9.38 17.98
CA LEU A 230 6.88 -9.28 19.42
C LEU A 230 5.65 -9.79 20.18
N ALA A 231 4.45 -9.44 19.74
CA ALA A 231 3.19 -9.91 20.30
C ALA A 231 3.12 -11.45 20.27
N GLU A 232 3.42 -12.05 19.11
CA GLU A 232 3.52 -13.51 18.94
C GLU A 232 4.46 -14.18 19.95
N ARG A 233 5.63 -13.59 20.19
CA ARG A 233 6.65 -14.17 21.09
C ARG A 233 6.35 -13.96 22.57
N THR A 234 5.62 -12.91 22.92
CA THR A 234 5.47 -12.46 24.32
C THR A 234 4.05 -12.60 24.85
N GLY A 235 3.08 -12.82 23.97
CA GLY A 235 1.65 -12.80 24.31
C GLY A 235 1.11 -11.41 24.66
N ARG A 236 1.90 -10.35 24.44
CA ARG A 236 1.45 -8.97 24.73
C ARG A 236 0.54 -8.46 23.62
N PRO A 237 -0.55 -7.74 23.95
CA PRO A 237 -1.48 -7.25 22.95
C PRO A 237 -0.82 -6.12 22.13
N VAL A 238 -1.18 -6.06 20.85
CA VAL A 238 -0.87 -4.92 20.00
C VAL A 238 -2.10 -4.53 19.22
N ALA A 239 -2.49 -3.27 19.31
CA ALA A 239 -3.60 -2.71 18.57
C ALA A 239 -3.11 -1.81 17.44
N LEU A 240 -3.90 -1.73 16.37
CA LEU A 240 -3.63 -0.91 15.20
C LEU A 240 -4.92 -0.17 14.83
N ALA A 241 -4.84 1.15 14.68
CA ALA A 241 -5.95 1.97 14.22
C ALA A 241 -5.63 2.63 12.87
N VAL A 242 -6.61 2.62 11.97
CA VAL A 242 -6.63 3.42 10.75
C VAL A 242 -7.61 4.56 10.98
N ILE A 243 -7.12 5.80 10.88
CA ILE A 243 -7.89 7.02 11.13
C ILE A 243 -8.02 7.77 9.81
N ASP A 244 -9.18 8.36 9.54
CA ASP A 244 -9.44 9.10 8.32
C ASP A 244 -10.19 10.40 8.60
N VAL A 245 -9.69 11.50 8.06
CA VAL A 245 -10.29 12.82 8.23
C VAL A 245 -11.53 12.95 7.34
N ASP A 246 -12.70 12.96 7.97
CA ASP A 246 -13.98 12.98 7.27
C ASP A 246 -14.13 14.23 6.39
N GLY A 247 -14.45 14.04 5.12
CA GLY A 247 -14.83 15.14 4.24
C GLY A 247 -13.66 16.05 3.80
N LEU A 248 -12.41 15.61 3.92
CA LEU A 248 -11.25 16.41 3.46
C LEU A 248 -11.35 16.81 1.98
N GLY A 249 -11.92 15.94 1.13
CA GLY A 249 -12.18 16.25 -0.28
C GLY A 249 -13.12 17.44 -0.48
N ALA A 250 -14.12 17.62 0.40
CA ALA A 250 -15.02 18.78 0.35
C ALA A 250 -14.28 20.06 0.74
N VAL A 251 -13.43 20.01 1.76
CA VAL A 251 -12.56 21.14 2.16
C VAL A 251 -11.65 21.54 1.01
N ASN A 252 -10.99 20.58 0.36
CA ASN A 252 -10.12 20.85 -0.79
C ASN A 252 -10.88 21.50 -1.95
N THR A 253 -12.11 21.05 -2.20
CA THR A 253 -12.94 21.57 -3.29
C THR A 253 -13.45 22.98 -3.01
N GLN A 254 -13.86 23.26 -1.77
CA GLN A 254 -14.49 24.54 -1.39
C GLN A 254 -13.48 25.63 -1.02
N GLN A 255 -12.37 25.25 -0.38
CA GLN A 255 -11.42 26.20 0.25
C GLN A 255 -9.99 26.06 -0.31
N GLY A 256 -9.78 25.11 -1.24
CA GLY A 256 -8.51 24.86 -1.89
C GLY A 256 -7.56 23.97 -1.09
N TRP A 257 -6.54 23.46 -1.77
CA TRP A 257 -5.56 22.52 -1.24
C TRP A 257 -4.81 23.03 0.00
N ALA A 258 -4.51 24.33 0.07
CA ALA A 258 -3.84 24.92 1.23
C ALA A 258 -4.70 24.82 2.52
N ALA A 259 -6.02 24.80 2.40
CA ALA A 259 -6.92 24.61 3.53
C ALA A 259 -6.91 23.15 4.01
N GLY A 260 -6.99 22.18 3.09
CA GLY A 260 -6.86 20.76 3.44
C GLY A 260 -5.50 20.43 4.06
N ASP A 261 -4.43 21.03 3.55
CA ASP A 261 -3.09 20.91 4.14
C ASP A 261 -3.03 21.42 5.59
N ARG A 262 -3.77 22.50 5.91
CA ARG A 262 -3.87 22.98 7.30
C ARG A 262 -4.66 22.03 8.18
N VAL A 263 -5.75 21.45 7.67
CA VAL A 263 -6.52 20.43 8.38
C VAL A 263 -5.62 19.24 8.73
N LEU A 264 -4.91 18.70 7.74
CA LEU A 264 -4.01 17.57 7.94
C LEU A 264 -2.91 17.86 8.96
N ARG A 265 -2.25 19.02 8.87
CA ARG A 265 -1.23 19.41 9.87
C ARG A 265 -1.85 19.61 11.27
N GLY A 266 -3.07 20.15 11.35
CA GLY A 266 -3.82 20.28 12.59
C GLY A 266 -4.13 18.93 13.23
N SER A 267 -4.57 17.95 12.43
CA SER A 267 -4.86 16.59 12.90
C SER A 267 -3.63 15.92 13.50
N VAL A 268 -2.44 16.11 12.91
CA VAL A 268 -1.19 15.58 13.47
C VAL A 268 -0.92 16.10 14.87
N SER A 269 -1.14 17.40 15.10
CA SER A 269 -0.95 18.00 16.42
C SER A 269 -1.95 17.45 17.44
N GLY A 270 -3.22 17.30 17.06
CA GLY A 270 -4.27 16.74 17.91
C GLY A 270 -3.97 15.30 18.31
N LEU A 271 -3.66 14.45 17.33
CA LEU A 271 -3.31 13.04 17.53
C LEU A 271 -2.07 12.89 18.42
N ARG A 272 -0.97 13.60 18.14
CA ARG A 272 0.26 13.49 18.93
C ARG A 272 0.09 13.86 20.41
N THR A 273 -0.87 14.73 20.73
CA THR A 273 -1.08 15.20 22.10
C THR A 273 -1.83 14.17 22.95
N HIS A 274 -2.64 13.32 22.32
CA HIS A 274 -3.53 12.38 23.02
C HIS A 274 -3.08 10.91 22.91
N LEU A 275 -2.21 10.61 21.96
CA LEU A 275 -1.61 9.28 21.84
C LEU A 275 -0.50 9.08 22.90
N PRO A 276 -0.37 7.88 23.47
CA PRO A 276 0.70 7.58 24.42
C PRO A 276 2.07 7.63 23.76
N GLU A 277 3.14 7.85 24.56
CA GLU A 277 4.52 7.92 24.04
C GLU A 277 4.98 6.63 23.33
N THR A 278 4.38 5.49 23.67
CA THR A 278 4.63 4.19 23.04
C THR A 278 3.97 4.06 21.67
N ALA A 279 2.98 4.90 21.36
CA ALA A 279 2.27 4.86 20.08
C ALA A 279 3.15 5.34 18.93
N LYS A 280 3.00 4.70 17.76
CA LYS A 280 3.62 5.16 16.52
C LYS A 280 2.55 5.67 15.58
N LEU A 281 2.65 6.95 15.21
CA LEU A 281 1.74 7.63 14.29
C LEU A 281 2.39 7.79 12.92
N ALA A 282 1.67 7.47 11.85
CA ALA A 282 2.07 7.62 10.46
C ALA A 282 0.94 8.22 9.60
N ARG A 283 1.29 8.76 8.44
CA ARG A 283 0.34 9.16 7.40
C ARG A 283 0.57 8.33 6.15
N THR A 284 -0.38 7.47 5.80
CA THR A 284 -0.23 6.53 4.68
C THR A 284 -0.55 7.15 3.32
N GLY A 285 -1.29 8.25 3.29
CA GLY A 285 -1.60 9.02 2.08
C GLY A 285 -2.99 9.63 2.17
N GLY A 286 -3.28 10.63 1.33
CA GLY A 286 -4.59 11.29 1.31
C GLY A 286 -4.97 11.89 2.67
N ASP A 287 -6.14 11.51 3.16
CA ASP A 287 -6.76 11.82 4.46
C ASP A 287 -6.49 10.77 5.55
N SER A 288 -5.72 9.72 5.25
CA SER A 288 -5.55 8.57 6.15
C SER A 288 -4.27 8.61 6.99
N PHE A 289 -4.45 8.32 8.28
CA PHE A 289 -3.42 8.13 9.28
C PHE A 289 -3.46 6.69 9.83
N LEU A 290 -2.32 6.24 10.33
CA LEU A 290 -2.16 4.92 10.93
C LEU A 290 -1.52 5.07 12.31
N VAL A 291 -2.09 4.41 13.31
CA VAL A 291 -1.62 4.44 14.69
C VAL A 291 -1.37 3.01 15.16
N LEU A 292 -0.12 2.71 15.49
CA LEU A 292 0.26 1.47 16.17
C LEU A 292 0.29 1.72 17.67
N LEU A 293 -0.38 0.86 18.43
CA LEU A 293 -0.57 0.94 19.88
C LEU A 293 -0.04 -0.35 20.53
N PRO A 294 1.25 -0.42 20.87
CA PRO A 294 1.81 -1.56 21.59
C PRO A 294 1.30 -1.65 23.02
N ASP A 295 1.17 -2.87 23.53
CA ASP A 295 0.83 -3.18 24.93
C ASP A 295 -0.54 -2.64 25.37
N LEU A 296 -1.49 -2.43 24.44
CA LEU A 296 -2.87 -2.04 24.74
C LEU A 296 -3.86 -3.12 24.27
N GLU A 297 -4.77 -3.50 25.17
CA GLU A 297 -5.95 -4.30 24.82
C GLU A 297 -7.02 -3.45 24.11
N GLU A 298 -8.02 -4.11 23.53
CA GLU A 298 -9.03 -3.46 22.68
C GLU A 298 -9.72 -2.28 23.37
N THR A 299 -10.22 -2.48 24.58
CA THR A 299 -10.98 -1.46 25.31
C THR A 299 -10.15 -0.21 25.60
N ASP A 300 -8.89 -0.38 26.02
CA ASP A 300 -7.98 0.72 26.28
C ASP A 300 -7.58 1.42 24.97
N ALA A 301 -7.33 0.64 23.92
CA ALA A 301 -6.93 1.15 22.62
C ALA A 301 -8.07 1.98 21.98
N VAL A 302 -9.32 1.52 22.07
CA VAL A 302 -10.51 2.28 21.62
C VAL A 302 -10.65 3.58 22.41
N ALA A 303 -10.52 3.54 23.74
CA ALA A 303 -10.63 4.75 24.57
C ALA A 303 -9.55 5.79 24.23
N VAL A 304 -8.31 5.35 23.98
CA VAL A 304 -7.21 6.21 23.54
C VAL A 304 -7.50 6.84 22.17
N VAL A 305 -7.98 6.05 21.21
CA VAL A 305 -8.28 6.54 19.86
C VAL A 305 -9.46 7.50 19.88
N ASP A 306 -10.56 7.18 20.57
CA ASP A 306 -11.71 8.07 20.69
C ASP A 306 -11.35 9.41 21.34
N ALA A 307 -10.53 9.40 22.39
CA ALA A 307 -10.01 10.63 23.00
C ALA A 307 -9.17 11.44 22.00
N ALA A 308 -8.35 10.76 21.19
CA ALA A 308 -7.56 11.42 20.16
C ALA A 308 -8.41 12.00 19.02
N LEU A 309 -9.50 11.33 18.62
CA LEU A 309 -10.45 11.83 17.63
C LEU A 309 -11.23 13.05 18.15
N ALA A 310 -11.69 13.00 19.41
CA ALA A 310 -12.45 14.09 20.03
C ALA A 310 -11.64 15.39 20.14
N ALA A 311 -10.31 15.29 20.18
CA ALA A 311 -9.40 16.43 20.23
C ALA A 311 -9.11 17.08 18.86
N LEU A 312 -9.60 16.49 17.75
CA LEU A 312 -9.35 17.02 16.42
C LEU A 312 -10.30 18.19 16.11
N ASN A 313 -9.74 19.22 15.48
CA ASN A 313 -10.52 20.38 15.02
C ASN A 313 -11.41 20.08 13.81
N HIS A 314 -11.29 18.89 13.23
CA HIS A 314 -12.07 18.41 12.09
C HIS A 314 -12.55 16.99 12.42
N PRO A 315 -13.83 16.64 12.14
CA PRO A 315 -14.31 15.27 12.32
C PRO A 315 -13.42 14.27 11.58
N ALA A 316 -13.17 13.15 12.24
CA ALA A 316 -12.44 12.01 11.72
C ALA A 316 -13.05 10.73 12.28
N SER A 317 -13.01 9.66 11.49
CA SER A 317 -13.48 8.34 11.88
C SER A 317 -12.30 7.40 12.01
N ALA A 318 -12.40 6.38 12.86
CA ALA A 318 -11.34 5.38 13.02
C ALA A 318 -11.87 3.95 12.98
N GLY A 319 -11.07 3.05 12.44
CA GLY A 319 -11.20 1.62 12.59
C GLY A 319 -10.02 1.06 13.35
N LEU A 320 -10.25 0.22 14.34
CA LEU A 320 -9.23 -0.36 15.20
C LEU A 320 -9.25 -1.88 15.10
N ALA A 321 -8.11 -2.53 15.13
CA ALA A 321 -8.01 -3.97 15.25
C ALA A 321 -6.95 -4.33 16.28
N VAL A 322 -7.21 -5.33 17.12
CA VAL A 322 -6.22 -5.93 18.01
C VAL A 322 -5.69 -7.19 17.35
N HIS A 323 -4.37 -7.38 17.41
CA HIS A 323 -3.69 -8.54 16.86
C HIS A 323 -4.13 -9.84 17.52
N ASP A 324 -4.46 -10.83 16.70
CA ASP A 324 -4.78 -12.19 17.14
C ASP A 324 -3.61 -13.15 16.92
N VAL A 325 -3.55 -14.20 17.74
CA VAL A 325 -2.48 -15.21 17.63
C VAL A 325 -2.53 -15.89 16.26
N GLY A 326 -1.39 -15.91 15.56
CA GLY A 326 -1.24 -16.45 14.21
C GLY A 326 -1.56 -15.47 13.09
N GLU A 327 -1.83 -14.20 13.40
CA GLU A 327 -2.19 -13.19 12.43
C GLU A 327 -0.99 -12.47 11.80
N GLY A 328 -1.03 -12.26 10.48
CA GLY A 328 -0.03 -11.48 9.76
C GLY A 328 -0.17 -9.96 9.93
N PRO A 329 0.93 -9.17 9.79
CA PRO A 329 0.87 -7.71 9.84
C PRO A 329 -0.08 -7.08 8.80
N ALA A 330 -0.20 -7.68 7.61
CA ALA A 330 -1.08 -7.20 6.56
C ALA A 330 -2.57 -7.45 6.89
N ASP A 331 -2.87 -8.52 7.62
CA ASP A 331 -4.23 -8.89 8.02
C ASP A 331 -4.74 -7.93 9.10
N LEU A 332 -3.87 -7.59 10.07
CA LEU A 332 -4.16 -6.60 11.10
C LEU A 332 -4.51 -5.23 10.50
N VAL A 333 -3.74 -4.79 9.49
CA VAL A 333 -4.03 -3.54 8.75
C VAL A 333 -5.35 -3.65 7.99
N ARG A 334 -5.64 -4.79 7.35
CA ARG A 334 -6.88 -5.02 6.61
C ARG A 334 -8.10 -4.96 7.53
N ARG A 335 -8.07 -5.62 8.69
CA ARG A 335 -9.17 -5.59 9.67
C ARG A 335 -9.41 -4.18 10.21
N ALA A 336 -8.35 -3.45 10.56
CA ALA A 336 -8.50 -2.07 11.00
C ALA A 336 -9.11 -1.17 9.90
N ALA A 337 -8.72 -1.38 8.63
CA ALA A 337 -9.32 -0.65 7.51
C ALA A 337 -10.80 -1.03 7.26
N ALA A 338 -11.16 -2.30 7.42
CA ALA A 338 -12.55 -2.75 7.32
C ALA A 338 -13.43 -2.11 8.42
N ALA A 339 -12.93 -2.08 9.66
CA ALA A 339 -13.60 -1.41 10.77
C ALA A 339 -13.77 0.10 10.53
N LEU A 340 -12.82 0.75 9.86
CA LEU A 340 -12.93 2.16 9.49
C LEU A 340 -14.05 2.37 8.47
N SER A 341 -14.14 1.51 7.45
CA SER A 341 -15.23 1.56 6.47
C SER A 341 -16.59 1.40 7.17
N HIS A 342 -16.68 0.51 8.16
CA HIS A 342 -17.88 0.35 8.97
C HIS A 342 -18.21 1.63 9.77
N ALA A 343 -17.22 2.24 10.43
CA ALA A 343 -17.38 3.50 11.15
C ALA A 343 -17.87 4.63 10.22
N LYS A 344 -17.33 4.73 9.00
CA LYS A 344 -17.74 5.74 8.02
C LYS A 344 -19.19 5.60 7.56
N LEU A 345 -19.73 4.38 7.55
CA LEU A 345 -21.10 4.09 7.12
C LEU A 345 -22.12 4.28 8.25
N HIS A 346 -21.78 3.88 9.48
CA HIS A 346 -22.76 3.78 10.58
C HIS A 346 -22.51 4.76 11.73
N ASP A 347 -21.26 5.09 12.05
CA ASP A 347 -20.86 5.79 13.27
C ASP A 347 -19.75 6.84 13.00
N ARG A 348 -20.02 7.78 12.08
CA ARG A 348 -19.03 8.81 11.69
C ARG A 348 -18.59 9.62 12.91
N GLY A 349 -17.29 9.90 12.99
CA GLY A 349 -16.71 10.68 14.08
C GLY A 349 -16.33 9.87 15.31
N ARG A 350 -16.35 8.52 15.25
CA ARG A 350 -15.97 7.62 16.35
C ARG A 350 -15.01 6.53 15.88
N CYS A 351 -14.40 5.85 16.84
CA CYS A 351 -13.64 4.62 16.63
C CYS A 351 -14.57 3.41 16.65
N HIS A 352 -14.41 2.52 15.67
CA HIS A 352 -15.05 1.20 15.65
C HIS A 352 -13.97 0.12 15.76
N ALA A 353 -14.11 -0.79 16.71
CA ALA A 353 -13.22 -1.95 16.82
C ALA A 353 -13.67 -3.06 15.87
N ALA A 354 -12.74 -3.63 15.14
CA ALA A 354 -12.91 -4.85 14.36
C ALA A 354 -13.17 -6.00 15.32
N GLU A 355 -14.12 -6.87 14.98
CA GLU A 355 -14.26 -8.13 15.70
C GLU A 355 -12.95 -8.94 15.63
N ALA A 356 -12.63 -9.65 16.71
CA ALA A 356 -11.50 -10.58 16.76
C ALA A 356 -11.54 -11.52 15.55
N GLY A 357 -10.37 -11.75 14.96
CA GLY A 357 -10.11 -12.13 13.57
C GLY A 357 -10.91 -13.31 13.03
N SER A 358 -10.86 -13.48 11.71
CA SER A 358 -11.67 -14.37 10.86
C SER A 358 -11.81 -15.84 11.30
N GLY A 359 -11.14 -16.32 12.34
CA GLY A 359 -11.26 -17.70 12.85
C GLY A 359 -12.69 -18.12 13.25
N PRO A 360 -13.39 -17.41 14.16
CA PRO A 360 -14.77 -17.72 14.49
C PRO A 360 -15.72 -17.50 13.31
N LEU A 361 -15.56 -16.42 12.54
CA LEU A 361 -16.43 -16.12 11.40
C LEU A 361 -16.28 -17.15 10.27
N ALA A 362 -15.06 -17.59 9.96
CA ALA A 362 -14.80 -18.63 8.99
C ALA A 362 -15.32 -19.99 9.45
N ARG A 363 -15.25 -20.31 10.75
CA ARG A 363 -15.89 -21.52 11.31
C ARG A 363 -17.40 -21.47 11.15
N ASP A 364 -18.02 -20.34 11.53
CA ASP A 364 -19.46 -20.13 11.39
C ASP A 364 -19.87 -20.21 9.91
N LEU A 365 -19.05 -19.66 9.00
CA LEU A 365 -19.28 -19.74 7.56
C LEU A 365 -19.12 -21.17 7.02
N ALA A 366 -18.12 -21.93 7.48
CA ALA A 366 -17.95 -23.32 7.09
C ALA A 366 -19.16 -24.18 7.49
N VAL A 367 -19.70 -23.95 8.69
CA VAL A 367 -20.96 -24.56 9.14
C VAL A 367 -22.10 -24.10 8.25
N ALA A 368 -22.20 -22.80 7.94
CA ALA A 368 -23.23 -22.30 7.06
C ALA A 368 -23.16 -22.86 5.64
N LEU A 369 -21.96 -23.09 5.09
CA LEU A 369 -21.80 -23.72 3.78
C LEU A 369 -22.21 -25.20 3.78
N SER A 370 -22.15 -25.88 4.92
CA SER A 370 -22.60 -27.28 5.05
C SER A 370 -24.13 -27.43 5.06
N ASP A 371 -24.84 -26.44 5.62
CA ASP A 371 -26.31 -26.34 5.57
C ASP A 371 -26.74 -24.86 5.46
N PRO A 372 -26.75 -24.31 4.23
CA PRO A 372 -26.98 -22.88 4.00
C PRO A 372 -28.33 -22.38 4.49
N ALA A 373 -29.38 -23.18 4.29
CA ALA A 373 -30.74 -22.81 4.68
C ALA A 373 -30.87 -22.76 6.21
N ALA A 374 -30.34 -23.76 6.93
CA ALA A 374 -30.41 -23.78 8.40
C ALA A 374 -29.59 -22.66 9.07
N HIS A 375 -28.54 -22.17 8.40
CA HIS A 375 -27.63 -21.16 8.94
C HIS A 375 -27.73 -19.80 8.25
N GLY A 376 -28.84 -19.55 7.54
CA GLY A 376 -29.23 -18.25 7.01
C GLY A 376 -28.37 -17.72 5.87
N LEU A 377 -27.60 -18.57 5.20
CA LEU A 377 -26.86 -18.22 3.98
C LEU A 377 -27.77 -18.40 2.76
N HIS A 378 -28.00 -17.33 2.03
CA HIS A 378 -28.93 -17.29 0.89
C HIS A 378 -28.46 -16.29 -0.18
N VAL A 379 -29.16 -16.27 -1.32
CA VAL A 379 -28.90 -15.35 -2.42
C VAL A 379 -30.12 -14.46 -2.63
N GLU A 380 -29.87 -13.15 -2.72
CA GLU A 380 -30.83 -12.19 -3.24
C GLU A 380 -30.49 -11.86 -4.69
N LEU A 381 -31.51 -11.58 -5.50
CA LEU A 381 -31.36 -11.18 -6.90
C LEU A 381 -31.68 -9.69 -7.04
N GLN A 382 -30.84 -8.95 -7.76
CA GLN A 382 -31.11 -7.57 -8.12
C GLN A 382 -31.31 -7.43 -9.64
N PRO A 383 -32.47 -6.93 -10.12
CA PRO A 383 -32.71 -6.74 -11.55
C PRO A 383 -31.78 -5.73 -12.22
N VAL A 384 -31.29 -6.12 -13.41
CA VAL A 384 -30.65 -5.26 -14.41
C VAL A 384 -31.67 -4.97 -15.50
N VAL A 385 -31.94 -3.69 -15.74
CA VAL A 385 -33.02 -3.23 -16.61
C VAL A 385 -32.45 -2.62 -17.89
N ASP A 386 -33.07 -2.95 -19.02
CA ASP A 386 -32.84 -2.28 -20.29
C ASP A 386 -33.46 -0.89 -20.26
N VAL A 387 -32.62 0.15 -20.37
CA VAL A 387 -33.06 1.55 -20.23
C VAL A 387 -34.08 1.93 -21.32
N PRO A 388 -33.88 1.59 -22.62
CA PRO A 388 -34.83 1.95 -23.67
C PRO A 388 -36.22 1.31 -23.52
N THR A 389 -36.30 0.04 -23.14
CA THR A 389 -37.55 -0.74 -23.11
C THR A 389 -38.18 -0.84 -21.72
N GLY A 390 -37.40 -0.56 -20.66
CA GLY A 390 -37.80 -0.74 -19.27
C GLY A 390 -38.03 -2.21 -18.88
N ARG A 391 -37.54 -3.17 -19.68
CA ARG A 391 -37.67 -4.60 -19.42
C ARG A 391 -36.45 -5.11 -18.66
N VAL A 392 -36.64 -6.13 -17.83
CA VAL A 392 -35.52 -6.80 -17.15
C VAL A 392 -34.69 -7.54 -18.19
N ALA A 393 -33.42 -7.17 -18.30
CA ALA A 393 -32.43 -7.80 -19.17
C ALA A 393 -31.68 -8.92 -18.44
N GLY A 394 -31.47 -8.77 -17.14
CA GLY A 394 -30.76 -9.73 -16.31
C GLY A 394 -31.01 -9.53 -14.83
N VAL A 395 -30.34 -10.33 -14.00
CA VAL A 395 -30.30 -10.18 -12.54
C VAL A 395 -28.88 -10.41 -12.04
N GLU A 396 -28.46 -9.68 -11.02
CA GLU A 396 -27.23 -9.93 -10.28
C GLU A 396 -27.52 -10.73 -9.01
N ALA A 397 -26.76 -11.79 -8.78
CA ALA A 397 -26.82 -12.57 -7.57
C ALA A 397 -25.91 -12.00 -6.49
N LEU A 398 -26.53 -11.69 -5.35
CA LEU A 398 -25.89 -11.08 -4.21
C LEU A 398 -26.01 -12.02 -3.01
N ALA A 399 -24.88 -12.53 -2.54
CA ALA A 399 -24.84 -13.38 -1.36
C ALA A 399 -25.27 -12.58 -0.10
N ARG A 400 -26.04 -13.22 0.76
CA ARG A 400 -26.53 -12.69 2.02
C ARG A 400 -26.39 -13.73 3.11
N TRP A 401 -25.94 -13.29 4.28
CA TRP A 401 -25.80 -14.19 5.42
C TRP A 401 -26.41 -13.57 6.67
N THR A 402 -27.42 -14.24 7.20
CA THR A 402 -27.99 -13.96 8.52
C THR A 402 -27.60 -15.10 9.45
N CYS A 403 -26.42 -14.99 10.05
CA CYS A 403 -25.87 -15.98 10.97
C CYS A 403 -26.76 -16.09 12.23
N PRO A 404 -27.18 -17.30 12.66
CA PRO A 404 -28.03 -17.46 13.84
C PRO A 404 -27.42 -16.86 15.12
N GLN A 405 -26.09 -16.89 15.23
CA GLN A 405 -25.35 -16.40 16.40
C GLN A 405 -25.04 -14.91 16.32
N ARG A 406 -24.93 -14.32 15.12
CA ARG A 406 -24.43 -12.95 14.90
C ARG A 406 -25.43 -11.98 14.26
N GLY A 407 -26.57 -12.47 13.78
CA GLY A 407 -27.49 -11.68 12.97
C GLY A 407 -26.96 -11.45 11.56
N ARG A 408 -27.27 -10.29 10.95
CA ARG A 408 -26.87 -9.98 9.57
C ARG A 408 -25.36 -9.72 9.50
N VAL A 409 -24.65 -10.52 8.71
CA VAL A 409 -23.21 -10.37 8.47
C VAL A 409 -23.00 -9.68 7.12
N SER A 410 -22.09 -8.70 7.08
CA SER A 410 -21.77 -7.96 5.85
C SER A 410 -21.11 -8.86 4.81
N PRO A 411 -21.45 -8.73 3.51
CA PRO A 411 -20.73 -9.39 2.42
C PRO A 411 -19.23 -9.16 2.44
N LEU A 412 -18.77 -7.95 2.77
CA LEU A 412 -17.34 -7.65 2.86
C LEU A 412 -16.63 -8.51 3.92
N ASP A 413 -17.30 -8.76 5.06
CA ASP A 413 -16.70 -9.48 6.17
C ASP A 413 -16.65 -10.99 5.90
N PHE A 414 -17.75 -11.60 5.45
CA PHE A 414 -17.77 -13.05 5.24
C PHE A 414 -17.08 -13.48 3.95
N VAL A 415 -17.05 -12.65 2.91
CA VAL A 415 -16.23 -12.93 1.71
C VAL A 415 -14.75 -12.85 2.07
N GLY A 416 -14.33 -11.82 2.82
CA GLY A 416 -12.95 -11.74 3.33
C GLY A 416 -12.58 -12.94 4.21
N ALA A 417 -13.46 -13.35 5.13
CA ALA A 417 -13.27 -14.55 5.92
C ALA A 417 -13.19 -15.83 5.07
N ALA A 418 -13.96 -15.92 3.99
CA ALA A 418 -13.90 -17.04 3.06
C ALA A 418 -12.57 -17.10 2.31
N GLU A 419 -12.03 -15.95 1.89
CA GLU A 419 -10.73 -15.88 1.22
C GLU A 419 -9.57 -16.23 2.15
N ASP A 420 -9.64 -15.77 3.40
CA ASP A 420 -8.61 -16.02 4.42
C ASP A 420 -8.57 -17.50 4.84
N ALA A 421 -9.74 -18.15 4.90
CA ALA A 421 -9.89 -19.54 5.32
C ALA A 421 -9.97 -20.57 4.18
N ASP A 422 -9.68 -20.16 2.94
CA ASP A 422 -9.77 -21.01 1.73
C ASP A 422 -11.17 -21.63 1.49
N LEU A 423 -12.22 -20.96 1.98
CA LEU A 423 -13.63 -21.32 1.78
C LEU A 423 -14.25 -20.61 0.56
N ILE A 424 -13.52 -19.70 -0.10
CA ILE A 424 -14.06 -18.88 -1.19
C ILE A 424 -14.62 -19.72 -2.35
N GLY A 425 -13.94 -20.81 -2.73
CA GLY A 425 -14.45 -21.70 -3.78
C GLY A 425 -15.73 -22.44 -3.38
N ALA A 426 -15.88 -22.81 -2.10
CA ALA A 426 -17.10 -23.43 -1.59
C ALA A 426 -18.26 -22.42 -1.56
N LEU A 427 -17.98 -21.18 -1.17
CA LEU A 427 -18.93 -20.07 -1.21
C LEU A 427 -19.38 -19.76 -2.64
N GLY A 428 -18.46 -19.63 -3.59
CA GLY A 428 -18.79 -19.39 -5.00
C GLY A 428 -19.64 -20.51 -5.59
N ALA A 429 -19.30 -21.77 -5.33
CA ALA A 429 -20.08 -22.91 -5.80
C ALA A 429 -21.49 -22.96 -5.19
N PHE A 430 -21.65 -22.55 -3.93
CA PHE A 430 -22.97 -22.36 -3.32
C PHE A 430 -23.76 -21.25 -4.04
N VAL A 431 -23.15 -20.06 -4.21
CA VAL A 431 -23.80 -18.89 -4.82
C VAL A 431 -24.28 -19.20 -6.23
N VAL A 432 -23.46 -19.83 -7.07
CA VAL A 432 -23.83 -20.20 -8.46
C VAL A 432 -25.05 -21.11 -8.46
N ARG A 433 -25.05 -22.19 -7.67
CA ARG A 433 -26.16 -23.14 -7.62
C ARG A 433 -27.44 -22.51 -7.09
N ALA A 434 -27.35 -21.76 -5.99
CA ALA A 434 -28.50 -21.06 -5.42
C ALA A 434 -29.07 -20.03 -6.39
N ALA A 435 -28.21 -19.24 -7.04
CA ALA A 435 -28.63 -18.24 -8.02
C ALA A 435 -29.30 -18.86 -9.25
N CYS A 436 -28.78 -19.98 -9.77
CA CYS A 436 -29.40 -20.70 -10.89
C CYS A 436 -30.83 -21.15 -10.55
N ARG A 437 -31.06 -21.64 -9.33
CA ARG A 437 -32.38 -22.06 -8.85
C ARG A 437 -33.34 -20.88 -8.70
N GLU A 438 -32.87 -19.79 -8.09
CA GLU A 438 -33.67 -18.58 -7.88
C GLU A 438 -34.06 -17.89 -9.19
N VAL A 439 -33.18 -17.90 -10.20
CA VAL A 439 -33.43 -17.23 -11.48
C VAL A 439 -34.25 -18.08 -12.46
N ALA A 440 -34.29 -19.41 -12.31
CA ALA A 440 -35.02 -20.30 -13.20
C ALA A 440 -36.51 -19.91 -13.40
N PRO A 441 -37.31 -19.67 -12.34
CA PRO A 441 -38.71 -19.26 -12.53
C PRO A 441 -38.84 -17.83 -13.09
N LEU A 442 -37.88 -16.94 -12.82
CA LEU A 442 -37.82 -15.61 -13.43
C LEU A 442 -37.61 -15.71 -14.94
N ARG A 443 -36.72 -16.57 -15.41
CA ARG A 443 -36.50 -16.82 -16.85
C ARG A 443 -37.73 -17.43 -17.53
N ALA A 444 -38.47 -18.30 -16.84
CA ALA A 444 -39.72 -18.83 -17.38
C ALA A 444 -40.80 -17.73 -17.56
N ARG A 445 -40.83 -16.73 -16.67
CA ARG A 445 -41.83 -15.65 -16.67
C ARG A 445 -41.45 -14.45 -17.54
N TRP A 446 -40.20 -14.00 -17.46
CA TRP A 446 -39.69 -12.79 -18.11
C TRP A 446 -39.02 -13.08 -19.46
N GLY A 447 -38.69 -14.34 -19.72
CA GLY A 447 -38.14 -14.84 -20.98
C GLY A 447 -36.74 -15.43 -20.84
N SER A 448 -36.40 -16.34 -21.74
CA SER A 448 -35.13 -17.10 -21.72
C SER A 448 -33.89 -16.24 -22.01
N GLN A 449 -34.07 -14.96 -22.37
CA GLN A 449 -32.97 -14.01 -22.55
C GLN A 449 -32.45 -13.38 -21.24
N VAL A 450 -33.16 -13.55 -20.11
CA VAL A 450 -32.76 -12.93 -18.83
C VAL A 450 -31.48 -13.55 -18.30
N PHE A 451 -30.40 -12.77 -18.28
CA PHE A 451 -29.10 -13.28 -17.83
C PHE A 451 -28.93 -13.27 -16.32
N LEU A 452 -28.01 -14.10 -15.82
CA LEU A 452 -27.62 -14.16 -14.42
C LEU A 452 -26.17 -13.68 -14.28
N THR A 453 -25.94 -12.67 -13.46
CA THR A 453 -24.61 -12.18 -13.10
C THR A 453 -24.20 -12.74 -11.74
N VAL A 454 -22.97 -13.27 -11.64
CA VAL A 454 -22.38 -13.76 -10.38
C VAL A 454 -20.97 -13.22 -10.22
N ASN A 455 -20.67 -12.70 -9.03
CA ASN A 455 -19.35 -12.22 -8.66
C ASN A 455 -18.34 -13.37 -8.54
N ALA A 456 -17.15 -13.19 -9.10
CA ALA A 456 -16.03 -14.14 -9.03
C ALA A 456 -14.80 -13.48 -8.43
N SER A 457 -14.27 -14.04 -7.35
CA SER A 457 -13.01 -13.57 -6.76
C SER A 457 -11.82 -13.95 -7.66
N GLY A 458 -10.79 -13.10 -7.69
CA GLY A 458 -9.53 -13.42 -8.36
C GLY A 458 -8.86 -14.68 -7.82
N ARG A 459 -9.10 -15.03 -6.54
CA ARG A 459 -8.57 -16.27 -5.95
C ARG A 459 -9.26 -17.51 -6.50
N GLU A 460 -10.56 -17.44 -6.77
CA GLU A 460 -11.32 -18.53 -7.39
C GLU A 460 -10.86 -18.79 -8.82
N LEU A 461 -10.67 -17.72 -9.61
CA LEU A 461 -10.26 -17.84 -11.02
C LEU A 461 -8.88 -18.49 -11.20
N VAL A 462 -7.99 -18.36 -10.22
CA VAL A 462 -6.66 -18.99 -10.24
C VAL A 462 -6.67 -20.39 -9.62
N ALA A 463 -7.75 -20.77 -8.94
CA ALA A 463 -7.86 -22.07 -8.29
C ALA A 463 -7.89 -23.21 -9.33
N PRO A 464 -7.11 -24.29 -9.12
CA PRO A 464 -7.13 -25.44 -10.02
C PRO A 464 -8.54 -26.05 -10.13
N GLY A 465 -9.03 -26.21 -11.36
CA GLY A 465 -10.32 -26.84 -11.65
C GLY A 465 -11.55 -25.94 -11.46
N TYR A 466 -11.37 -24.62 -11.24
CA TYR A 466 -12.50 -23.69 -11.13
C TYR A 466 -13.38 -23.69 -12.38
N VAL A 467 -12.77 -23.64 -13.57
CA VAL A 467 -13.50 -23.62 -14.86
C VAL A 467 -14.40 -24.85 -14.98
N GLU A 468 -13.86 -26.04 -14.74
CA GLU A 468 -14.56 -27.32 -14.80
C GLU A 468 -15.64 -27.41 -13.71
N GLY A 469 -15.35 -26.94 -12.50
CA GLY A 469 -16.30 -26.91 -11.39
C GLY A 469 -17.50 -26.01 -11.68
N LEU A 470 -17.27 -24.81 -12.23
CA LEU A 470 -18.32 -23.89 -12.62
C LEU A 470 -19.19 -24.49 -13.73
N LEU A 471 -18.58 -25.06 -14.78
CA LEU A 471 -19.33 -25.68 -15.88
C LEU A 471 -20.15 -26.88 -15.40
N THR A 472 -19.62 -27.67 -14.47
CA THR A 472 -20.34 -28.79 -13.84
C THR A 472 -21.56 -28.29 -13.07
N ALA A 473 -21.40 -27.25 -12.25
CA ALA A 473 -22.50 -26.66 -11.50
C ALA A 473 -23.62 -26.12 -12.42
N LEU A 474 -23.26 -25.52 -13.56
CA LEU A 474 -24.23 -25.06 -14.55
C LEU A 474 -24.98 -26.22 -15.22
N ASP A 475 -24.27 -27.31 -15.55
CA ASP A 475 -24.88 -28.50 -16.14
C ASP A 475 -25.84 -29.20 -15.16
N GLU A 476 -25.44 -29.35 -13.89
CA GLU A 476 -26.28 -29.90 -12.82
C GLU A 476 -27.60 -29.12 -12.65
N GLU A 477 -27.53 -27.79 -12.66
CA GLU A 477 -28.71 -26.91 -12.57
C GLU A 477 -29.41 -26.69 -13.92
N ARG A 478 -28.92 -27.32 -14.99
CA ARG A 478 -29.40 -27.18 -16.39
C ARG A 478 -29.48 -25.72 -16.84
N PHE A 479 -28.54 -24.89 -16.38
CA PHE A 479 -28.47 -23.48 -16.70
C PHE A 479 -27.61 -23.25 -17.96
N PRO A 480 -28.12 -22.53 -18.98
CA PRO A 480 -27.35 -22.30 -20.20
C PRO A 480 -26.15 -21.40 -19.93
N THR A 481 -24.95 -21.85 -20.30
CA THR A 481 -23.70 -21.09 -20.11
C THR A 481 -23.75 -19.69 -20.74
N THR A 482 -24.44 -19.55 -21.87
CA THR A 482 -24.65 -18.26 -22.57
C THR A 482 -25.46 -17.23 -21.78
N ALA A 483 -26.24 -17.67 -20.80
CA ALA A 483 -26.99 -16.78 -19.92
C ALA A 483 -26.22 -16.39 -18.66
N LEU A 484 -25.08 -17.02 -18.36
CA LEU A 484 -24.25 -16.65 -17.21
C LEU A 484 -23.32 -15.49 -17.60
N VAL A 485 -23.21 -14.52 -16.71
CA VAL A 485 -22.24 -13.43 -16.73
C VAL A 485 -21.41 -13.55 -15.47
N LEU A 486 -20.09 -13.70 -15.60
CA LEU A 486 -19.17 -13.61 -14.48
C LEU A 486 -18.70 -12.18 -14.31
N GLU A 487 -18.79 -11.69 -13.09
CA GLU A 487 -18.38 -10.35 -12.73
C GLU A 487 -17.04 -10.38 -11.99
N VAL A 488 -16.10 -9.58 -12.46
CA VAL A 488 -14.75 -9.49 -11.91
C VAL A 488 -14.39 -8.04 -11.63
N THR A 489 -13.77 -7.77 -10.47
CA THR A 489 -13.36 -6.41 -10.10
C THR A 489 -12.10 -5.98 -10.85
N GLU A 490 -11.88 -4.67 -10.97
CA GLU A 490 -10.64 -4.11 -11.54
C GLU A 490 -9.38 -4.61 -10.80
N SER A 491 -9.46 -4.83 -9.49
CA SER A 491 -8.31 -5.30 -8.70
C SER A 491 -7.80 -6.70 -9.12
N VAL A 492 -8.70 -7.57 -9.58
CA VAL A 492 -8.37 -8.86 -10.20
C VAL A 492 -7.54 -8.64 -11.47
N LEU A 493 -7.80 -7.55 -12.19
CA LEU A 493 -7.04 -7.12 -13.37
C LEU A 493 -5.72 -6.44 -12.99
N ASP A 494 -5.67 -5.69 -11.88
CA ASP A 494 -4.48 -4.97 -11.42
C ASP A 494 -3.37 -5.91 -10.91
N GLY A 495 -3.75 -7.04 -10.30
CA GLY A 495 -2.83 -8.09 -9.82
C GLY A 495 -2.13 -8.88 -10.93
N GLY A 496 -2.60 -8.80 -12.18
CA GLY A 496 -1.92 -9.34 -13.35
C GLY A 496 -1.55 -10.82 -13.23
N SER A 497 -2.48 -11.68 -12.80
CA SER A 497 -2.29 -13.13 -12.88
C SER A 497 -2.71 -13.61 -14.26
N PRO A 498 -1.78 -13.99 -15.17
CA PRO A 498 -2.14 -14.53 -16.49
C PRO A 498 -3.10 -15.71 -16.39
N ALA A 499 -3.03 -16.48 -15.31
CA ALA A 499 -3.91 -17.61 -15.04
C ALA A 499 -5.39 -17.21 -14.90
N ALA A 500 -5.69 -16.07 -14.27
CA ALA A 500 -7.06 -15.60 -14.13
C ALA A 500 -7.65 -15.18 -15.49
N VAL A 501 -6.85 -14.49 -16.30
CA VAL A 501 -7.25 -14.09 -17.67
C VAL A 501 -7.42 -15.30 -18.57
N GLU A 502 -6.53 -16.30 -18.49
CA GLU A 502 -6.67 -17.58 -19.19
C GLU A 502 -7.96 -18.32 -18.81
N ALA A 503 -8.31 -18.35 -17.51
CA ALA A 503 -9.56 -18.94 -17.04
C ALA A 503 -10.80 -18.24 -17.63
N LEU A 504 -10.79 -16.91 -17.69
CA LEU A 504 -11.87 -16.12 -18.32
C LEU A 504 -11.99 -16.43 -19.82
N HIS A 505 -10.87 -16.54 -20.55
CA HIS A 505 -10.90 -16.95 -21.97
C HIS A 505 -11.44 -18.38 -22.15
N ALA A 506 -11.05 -19.30 -21.27
CA ALA A 506 -11.54 -20.68 -21.29
C ALA A 506 -13.06 -20.75 -21.06
N LEU A 507 -13.58 -19.97 -20.10
CA LEU A 507 -15.01 -19.89 -19.81
C LEU A 507 -15.78 -19.23 -20.96
N ARG A 508 -15.23 -18.18 -21.57
CA ARG A 508 -15.85 -17.54 -22.73
C ARG A 508 -15.91 -18.46 -23.95
N ALA A 509 -14.90 -19.30 -24.16
CA ALA A 509 -14.94 -20.32 -25.22
C ALA A 509 -16.09 -21.33 -25.02
N ARG A 510 -16.66 -21.42 -23.81
CA ARG A 510 -17.85 -22.22 -23.47
C ARG A 510 -19.15 -21.42 -23.44
N GLY A 511 -19.10 -20.13 -23.82
CA GLY A 511 -20.25 -19.25 -23.93
C GLY A 511 -20.54 -18.40 -22.70
N VAL A 512 -19.80 -18.54 -21.59
CA VAL A 512 -19.94 -17.67 -20.42
C VAL A 512 -19.53 -16.25 -20.80
N ARG A 513 -20.32 -15.25 -20.38
CA ARG A 513 -20.01 -13.84 -20.60
C ARG A 513 -19.27 -13.24 -19.42
N VAL A 514 -18.56 -12.14 -19.64
CA VAL A 514 -17.75 -11.48 -18.59
C VAL A 514 -18.14 -10.02 -18.44
N ALA A 515 -18.28 -9.57 -17.20
CA ALA A 515 -18.48 -8.18 -16.82
C ALA A 515 -17.27 -7.69 -16.00
N VAL A 516 -16.79 -6.48 -16.29
CA VAL A 516 -15.80 -5.80 -15.46
C VAL A 516 -16.52 -4.83 -14.54
N ASP A 517 -16.30 -4.98 -13.23
CA ASP A 517 -16.93 -4.22 -12.15
C ASP A 517 -16.07 -3.03 -11.66
N ASP A 518 -16.71 -2.09 -10.96
CA ASP A 518 -16.13 -0.89 -10.31
C ASP A 518 -15.38 0.08 -11.24
N PHE A 519 -15.76 0.14 -12.53
CA PHE A 519 -15.07 1.02 -13.47
C PHE A 519 -15.29 2.50 -13.12
N GLY A 520 -14.21 3.18 -12.68
CA GLY A 520 -14.17 4.61 -12.39
C GLY A 520 -13.98 5.00 -10.91
N ALA A 521 -13.86 4.03 -10.00
CA ALA A 521 -13.57 4.28 -8.58
C ALA A 521 -12.06 4.61 -8.30
N GLY A 522 -11.14 4.31 -9.24
CA GLY A 522 -9.69 4.46 -9.09
C GLY A 522 -8.94 5.02 -10.32
N TYR A 523 -7.62 4.84 -10.38
CA TYR A 523 -6.78 5.20 -11.56
C TYR A 523 -6.95 4.13 -12.65
N SER A 524 -8.07 4.18 -13.39
CA SER A 524 -8.40 3.15 -14.36
C SER A 524 -7.33 2.95 -15.44
N CYS A 525 -6.80 1.74 -15.56
CA CYS A 525 -5.86 1.37 -16.60
C CYS A 525 -6.61 0.89 -17.86
N LEU A 526 -7.11 1.83 -18.67
CA LEU A 526 -7.70 1.60 -20.00
C LEU A 526 -6.92 0.59 -20.86
N THR A 527 -5.61 0.53 -20.65
CA THR A 527 -4.68 -0.37 -21.33
C THR A 527 -4.96 -1.86 -21.10
N ARG A 528 -5.66 -2.26 -20.03
CA ARG A 528 -5.90 -3.69 -19.70
C ARG A 528 -7.27 -4.20 -20.10
N LEU A 529 -8.21 -3.32 -20.46
CA LEU A 529 -9.52 -3.75 -20.99
C LEU A 529 -9.39 -4.55 -22.30
N ASP A 530 -8.30 -4.40 -23.05
CA ASP A 530 -8.04 -5.15 -24.29
C ASP A 530 -7.62 -6.62 -24.03
N GLU A 531 -7.10 -6.94 -22.84
CA GLU A 531 -6.64 -8.29 -22.51
C GLU A 531 -7.77 -9.18 -21.95
N VAL A 532 -8.78 -8.54 -21.35
CA VAL A 532 -9.91 -9.22 -20.71
C VAL A 532 -10.99 -9.50 -21.75
N PRO A 533 -11.53 -10.72 -21.82
CA PRO A 533 -12.58 -11.05 -22.77
C PRO A 533 -13.96 -10.58 -22.28
N ALA A 534 -14.08 -9.28 -21.99
CA ALA A 534 -15.29 -8.66 -21.43
C ALA A 534 -16.40 -8.47 -22.48
N ASP A 535 -17.65 -8.55 -22.03
CA ASP A 535 -18.86 -8.24 -22.78
C ASP A 535 -19.59 -7.03 -22.17
N PHE A 536 -19.44 -6.85 -20.85
CA PHE A 536 -20.06 -5.76 -20.09
C PHE A 536 -19.03 -4.92 -19.33
N LEU A 537 -19.35 -3.63 -19.19
CA LEU A 537 -18.61 -2.70 -18.34
C LEU A 537 -19.57 -2.07 -17.34
N LYS A 538 -19.45 -2.41 -16.06
CA LYS A 538 -20.26 -1.81 -14.99
C LYS A 538 -19.62 -0.48 -14.56
N LEU A 539 -20.44 0.57 -14.57
CA LEU A 539 -20.03 1.93 -14.21
C LEU A 539 -20.38 2.17 -12.75
N ASP A 540 -19.36 2.41 -11.94
CA ASP A 540 -19.50 2.56 -10.49
C ASP A 540 -20.55 3.62 -10.09
N ALA A 541 -21.28 3.34 -9.01
CA ALA A 541 -22.37 4.18 -8.53
C ALA A 541 -21.94 5.62 -8.22
N THR A 542 -20.68 5.87 -7.86
CA THR A 542 -20.20 7.23 -7.56
C THR A 542 -20.13 8.12 -8.80
N LEU A 543 -20.00 7.54 -10.00
CA LEU A 543 -20.07 8.28 -11.26
C LEU A 543 -21.48 8.83 -11.49
N LEU A 544 -22.52 8.03 -11.22
CA LEU A 544 -23.91 8.42 -11.42
C LEU A 544 -24.42 9.35 -10.32
N ALA A 545 -24.10 9.07 -9.05
CA ALA A 545 -24.66 9.77 -7.89
C ALA A 545 -24.52 11.30 -7.91
N THR A 546 -23.47 11.83 -8.55
CA THR A 546 -23.22 13.28 -8.64
C THR A 546 -23.41 13.86 -10.04
N ALA A 547 -23.66 13.03 -11.05
CA ALA A 547 -23.78 13.45 -12.45
C ALA A 547 -24.96 14.38 -12.75
N PRO A 548 -26.16 14.24 -12.13
CA PRO A 548 -27.27 15.18 -12.36
C PRO A 548 -26.95 16.63 -12.01
N HIS A 549 -26.03 16.86 -11.06
CA HIS A 549 -25.74 18.18 -10.50
C HIS A 549 -24.36 18.73 -10.86
N SER A 550 -23.56 18.00 -11.66
CA SER A 550 -22.22 18.41 -12.05
C SER A 550 -21.98 18.15 -13.53
N SER A 551 -21.78 19.23 -14.30
CA SER A 551 -21.46 19.16 -15.72
C SER A 551 -20.23 18.30 -16.00
N ARG A 552 -19.19 18.41 -15.15
CA ARG A 552 -17.98 17.59 -15.24
C ARG A 552 -18.27 16.11 -15.03
N ARG A 553 -19.04 15.75 -14.00
CA ARG A 553 -19.39 14.33 -13.72
C ARG A 553 -20.28 13.76 -14.81
N ARG A 554 -21.22 14.56 -15.33
CA ARG A 554 -22.04 14.19 -16.50
C ARG A 554 -21.19 13.93 -17.73
N THR A 555 -20.20 14.77 -18.02
CA THR A 555 -19.26 14.51 -19.12
C THR A 555 -18.47 13.22 -18.90
N LEU A 556 -17.97 12.98 -17.68
CA LEU A 556 -17.25 11.74 -17.36
C LEU A 556 -18.12 10.49 -17.57
N LEU A 557 -19.36 10.50 -17.08
CA LEU A 557 -20.32 9.42 -17.29
C LEU A 557 -20.62 9.21 -18.78
N ALA A 558 -20.86 10.28 -19.54
CA ALA A 558 -21.07 10.22 -20.98
C ALA A 558 -19.87 9.63 -21.73
N THR A 559 -18.65 10.03 -21.35
CA THR A 559 -17.40 9.49 -21.92
C THR A 559 -17.25 8.01 -21.59
N ALA A 560 -17.57 7.58 -20.36
CA ALA A 560 -17.50 6.17 -19.99
C ALA A 560 -18.48 5.29 -20.79
N VAL A 561 -19.73 5.77 -20.98
CA VAL A 561 -20.72 5.09 -21.82
C VAL A 561 -20.25 4.99 -23.27
N GLN A 562 -19.70 6.07 -23.84
CA GLN A 562 -19.17 6.07 -25.21
C GLN A 562 -17.93 5.21 -25.38
N LEU A 563 -17.06 5.17 -24.36
CA LEU A 563 -15.88 4.32 -24.34
C LEU A 563 -16.28 2.84 -24.40
N ALA A 564 -17.21 2.41 -23.54
CA ALA A 564 -17.73 1.04 -23.57
C ALA A 564 -18.22 0.67 -24.98
N ALA A 565 -19.06 1.52 -25.57
CA ALA A 565 -19.58 1.31 -26.91
C ALA A 565 -18.47 1.25 -27.99
N SER A 566 -17.44 2.09 -27.87
CA SER A 566 -16.30 2.12 -28.80
C SER A 566 -15.43 0.87 -28.72
N LEU A 567 -15.40 0.22 -27.55
CA LEU A 567 -14.72 -1.06 -27.31
C LEU A 567 -15.62 -2.27 -27.65
N GLY A 568 -16.85 -2.05 -28.11
CA GLY A 568 -17.81 -3.12 -28.37
C GLY A 568 -18.42 -3.75 -27.11
N LEU A 569 -18.29 -3.08 -25.96
CA LEU A 569 -18.82 -3.50 -24.66
C LEU A 569 -20.19 -2.89 -24.39
N THR A 570 -21.02 -3.58 -23.62
CA THR A 570 -22.31 -3.05 -23.14
C THR A 570 -22.14 -2.41 -21.76
N ALA A 571 -22.40 -1.10 -21.66
CA ALA A 571 -22.35 -0.41 -20.37
C ALA A 571 -23.55 -0.75 -19.48
N ILE A 572 -23.30 -0.99 -18.19
CA ILE A 572 -24.31 -1.13 -17.13
C ILE A 572 -24.05 0.00 -16.12
N ALA A 573 -24.99 0.91 -15.94
CA ALA A 573 -24.85 1.96 -14.93
C ALA A 573 -25.42 1.52 -13.58
N GLU A 574 -24.65 1.68 -12.51
CA GLU A 574 -25.05 1.31 -11.15
C GLU A 574 -25.52 2.50 -10.31
N GLY A 575 -26.23 2.21 -9.22
CA GLY A 575 -26.67 3.23 -8.26
C GLY A 575 -27.80 4.13 -8.76
N ALA A 576 -28.61 3.67 -9.73
CA ALA A 576 -29.73 4.46 -10.22
C ALA A 576 -30.90 4.48 -9.21
N GLU A 577 -30.92 5.50 -8.36
CA GLU A 577 -31.93 5.64 -7.28
C GLU A 577 -33.11 6.58 -7.58
N THR A 578 -32.94 7.60 -8.43
CA THR A 578 -33.94 8.66 -8.62
C THR A 578 -34.44 8.78 -10.06
N PRO A 579 -35.60 9.43 -10.31
CA PRO A 579 -36.07 9.72 -11.66
C PRO A 579 -35.07 10.54 -12.49
N GLU A 580 -34.31 11.44 -11.86
CA GLU A 580 -33.27 12.24 -12.52
C GLU A 580 -32.12 11.35 -13.03
N HIS A 581 -31.73 10.32 -12.27
CA HIS A 581 -30.76 9.32 -12.74
C HIS A 581 -31.28 8.59 -13.98
N ALA A 582 -32.54 8.14 -13.95
CA ALA A 582 -33.15 7.45 -15.09
C ALA A 582 -33.23 8.34 -16.35
N ALA A 583 -33.64 9.61 -16.19
CA ALA A 583 -33.70 10.58 -17.28
C ALA A 583 -32.31 10.85 -17.88
N LEU A 584 -31.30 11.01 -17.02
CA LEU A 584 -29.91 11.23 -17.46
C LEU A 584 -29.36 10.01 -18.23
N LEU A 585 -29.56 8.80 -17.72
CA LEU A 585 -29.11 7.58 -18.38
C LEU A 585 -29.78 7.36 -19.75
N ALA A 586 -31.08 7.69 -19.86
CA ALA A 586 -31.80 7.66 -21.13
C ALA A 586 -31.25 8.67 -22.13
N GLU A 587 -30.92 9.90 -21.68
CA GLU A 587 -30.30 10.92 -22.52
C GLU A 587 -28.92 10.49 -23.02
N LEU A 588 -28.11 9.90 -22.14
CA LEU A 588 -26.78 9.38 -22.45
C LEU A 588 -26.83 8.08 -23.27
N ARG A 589 -28.02 7.53 -23.53
CA ARG A 589 -28.24 6.25 -24.22
C ARG A 589 -27.47 5.11 -23.57
N CYS A 590 -27.40 5.12 -22.23
CA CYS A 590 -26.85 3.99 -21.49
C CYS A 590 -27.72 2.77 -21.74
N PRO A 591 -27.17 1.60 -22.15
CA PRO A 591 -28.00 0.45 -22.52
C PRO A 591 -28.72 -0.18 -21.31
N LEU A 592 -27.98 -0.41 -20.23
CA LEU A 592 -28.45 -1.17 -19.07
C LEU A 592 -28.26 -0.37 -17.78
N VAL A 593 -29.12 -0.62 -16.80
CA VAL A 593 -29.10 0.06 -15.50
C VAL A 593 -29.45 -0.87 -14.35
N GLN A 594 -28.83 -0.64 -13.21
CA GLN A 594 -29.11 -1.31 -11.95
C GLN A 594 -29.17 -0.28 -10.81
N GLY A 595 -30.12 -0.44 -9.88
CA GLY A 595 -30.25 0.46 -8.73
C GLY A 595 -31.60 0.37 -8.03
N PHE A 596 -31.67 0.94 -6.82
CA PHE A 596 -32.85 0.86 -5.96
C PHE A 596 -34.07 1.60 -6.52
N GLY A 597 -33.88 2.54 -7.45
CA GLY A 597 -34.97 3.22 -8.15
C GLY A 597 -35.78 2.28 -9.05
N TYR A 598 -35.20 1.14 -9.44
CA TYR A 598 -35.87 0.08 -10.20
C TYR A 598 -36.33 -1.05 -9.28
N ALA A 599 -35.40 -1.66 -8.56
CA ALA A 599 -35.71 -2.72 -7.60
C ALA A 599 -34.57 -2.87 -6.58
N ARG A 600 -34.95 -3.14 -5.33
CA ARG A 600 -34.01 -3.58 -4.31
C ARG A 600 -33.69 -5.07 -4.51
N PRO A 601 -32.50 -5.53 -4.08
CA PRO A 601 -32.22 -6.95 -3.98
C PRO A 601 -33.33 -7.68 -3.19
N ALA A 602 -33.82 -8.80 -3.71
CA ALA A 602 -34.87 -9.59 -3.09
C ALA A 602 -34.82 -11.06 -3.57
N SER A 603 -35.57 -11.95 -2.92
CA SER A 603 -35.70 -13.34 -3.40
C SER A 603 -36.34 -13.41 -4.79
N GLY A 604 -36.08 -14.48 -5.54
CA GLY A 604 -36.69 -14.70 -6.86
C GLY A 604 -38.23 -14.74 -6.78
N ALA A 605 -38.78 -15.33 -5.71
CA ALA A 605 -40.22 -15.33 -5.45
C ALA A 605 -40.79 -13.91 -5.28
N THR A 606 -40.14 -13.08 -4.47
CA THR A 606 -40.56 -11.68 -4.25
C THR A 606 -40.50 -10.87 -5.55
N LEU A 607 -39.48 -11.10 -6.38
CA LEU A 607 -39.36 -10.44 -7.68
C LEU A 607 -40.45 -10.87 -8.67
N LEU A 608 -40.87 -12.13 -8.65
CA LEU A 608 -41.99 -12.62 -9.47
C LEU A 608 -43.32 -11.93 -9.11
N GLU A 609 -43.57 -11.75 -7.80
CA GLU A 609 -44.79 -11.13 -7.30
C GLU A 609 -44.84 -9.62 -7.56
N ALA A 610 -43.73 -8.92 -7.31
CA ALA A 610 -43.66 -7.47 -7.53
C ALA A 610 -43.78 -7.09 -9.01
N GLY A 611 -43.31 -7.96 -9.91
CA GLY A 611 -43.17 -7.68 -11.33
C GLY A 611 -42.11 -6.59 -11.60
N PRO A 612 -41.71 -6.41 -12.88
CA PRO A 612 -40.75 -5.37 -13.22
C PRO A 612 -41.38 -4.00 -13.02
N ARG A 613 -40.82 -3.17 -12.11
CA ARG A 613 -41.18 -1.75 -12.05
C ARG A 613 -40.73 -1.12 -13.37
N ARG A 614 -41.69 -0.63 -14.16
CA ARG A 614 -41.37 0.28 -15.27
C ARG A 614 -40.67 1.49 -14.68
N SER A 615 -39.69 2.00 -15.42
CA SER A 615 -38.83 3.15 -15.07
C SER A 615 -39.51 4.13 -14.08
N PRO A 616 -38.81 4.62 -13.04
CA PRO A 616 -39.36 5.59 -12.08
C PRO A 616 -39.87 6.90 -12.72
N VAL A 617 -39.70 7.06 -14.03
CA VAL A 617 -40.19 8.16 -14.87
C VAL A 617 -41.71 8.11 -15.14
N ALA A 618 -42.45 7.05 -14.78
CA ALA A 618 -43.88 6.96 -15.06
C ALA A 618 -44.78 6.82 -13.82
N ALA A 619 -45.06 7.95 -13.17
CA ALA A 619 -46.39 8.24 -12.64
C ALA A 619 -46.86 9.55 -13.28
N PRO A 620 -47.78 9.53 -14.28
CA PRO A 620 -48.51 10.73 -14.65
C PRO A 620 -49.51 11.05 -13.52
N ALA A 621 -49.67 12.33 -13.24
CA ALA A 621 -50.72 12.89 -12.39
C ALA A 621 -52.13 12.58 -12.92
#